data_AF-A0A562QJU2-F1
#
_entry.id   AF-A0A562QJU2-F1
#
_cell.length_a   1.000
_cell.length_b   1.000
_cell.length_c   1.000
_cell.angle_alpha   90.00
_cell.angle_beta   90.00
_cell.angle_gamma   90.00
#
_symmetry.space_group_name_H-M   'P 1'
#
loop_
_entity.id
_entity.type
_entity.pdbx_description
1 polymer ?
#
loop_
_entity_poly.entity_id
_entity_poly.type
_entity_poly.pdbx_seq_one_letter_code
_entity_poly.pdbx_strand_id
1 'polypeptide(L)'
;MGAYKKEVWFTIIMSLLFLVSGHMGVIFSIFPVEGTLFGFPIIYIVPILFGWFGVLFLTVIAGKIGNHIDDAIEKENQLEQASDNKSEKGVS
;
A
#
# COMPACT_ATOMS: atom_id res chain seq x y z
N MET A 1 14.52 0.15 -11.49
CA MET A 1 14.45 0.98 -10.26
C MET A 1 14.90 0.08 -9.12
N GLY A 2 15.95 0.46 -8.37
CA GLY A 2 16.41 -0.33 -7.21
C GLY A 2 15.27 -0.55 -6.21
N ALA A 3 15.35 -1.64 -5.44
CA ALA A 3 14.28 -2.08 -4.56
C ALA A 3 13.87 -0.97 -3.56
N TYR A 4 14.82 -0.21 -3.03
CA TYR A 4 14.56 0.97 -2.17
C TYR A 4 13.70 2.06 -2.82
N LYS A 5 13.88 2.34 -4.11
CA LYS A 5 13.05 3.33 -4.81
C LYS A 5 11.60 2.85 -4.95
N LYS A 6 11.39 1.52 -5.04
CA LYS A 6 10.05 0.93 -5.10
C LYS A 6 9.35 1.03 -3.74
N GLU A 7 10.08 0.82 -2.65
CA GLU A 7 9.57 0.98 -1.29
C GLU A 7 9.02 2.39 -1.05
N VAL A 8 9.78 3.43 -1.38
CA VAL A 8 9.36 4.83 -1.20
C VAL A 8 8.08 5.14 -1.98
N TRP A 9 8.01 4.72 -3.25
CA TRP A 9 6.82 4.94 -4.07
C TRP A 9 5.61 4.18 -3.55
N PHE A 10 5.81 2.94 -3.12
CA PHE A 10 4.77 2.14 -2.51
C PHE A 10 4.21 2.79 -1.24
N THR A 11 5.08 3.27 -0.34
CA THR A 11 4.69 3.95 0.89
C THR A 11 3.89 5.22 0.62
N ILE A 12 4.30 6.04 -0.36
CA ILE A 12 3.57 7.25 -0.75
C ILE A 12 2.16 6.89 -1.26
N ILE A 13 2.07 5.92 -2.17
CA ILE A 13 0.79 5.49 -2.75
C ILE A 13 -0.13 4.91 -1.67
N MET A 14 0.39 4.02 -0.81
CA MET A 14 -0.41 3.41 0.26
C MET A 14 -0.90 4.44 1.26
N SER A 15 -0.04 5.40 1.64
CA SER A 15 -0.42 6.50 2.54
C SER A 15 -1.57 7.32 1.96
N LEU A 16 -1.50 7.65 0.66
CA LEU A 16 -2.57 8.36 -0.03
C LEU A 16 -3.87 7.54 -0.08
N LEU A 17 -3.78 6.24 -0.36
CA LEU A 17 -4.94 5.34 -0.39
C LEU A 17 -5.60 5.23 0.97
N PHE A 18 -4.84 5.10 2.05
CA PHE A 18 -5.38 5.09 3.41
C PHE A 18 -6.03 6.42 3.78
N LEU A 19 -5.41 7.55 3.40
CA LEU A 19 -5.99 8.87 3.62
C LEU A 19 -7.34 8.99 2.94
N VAL A 20 -7.43 8.64 1.65
CA VAL A 20 -8.69 8.67 0.89
C VAL A 20 -9.73 7.73 1.50
N SER A 21 -9.32 6.50 1.83
CA SER A 21 -10.22 5.50 2.43
C SER A 21 -10.81 5.96 3.77
N GLY A 22 -10.03 6.65 4.59
CA GLY A 22 -10.49 7.21 5.86
C GLY A 22 -11.38 8.45 5.71
N HIS A 23 -11.24 9.19 4.61
CA HIS A 23 -11.97 10.44 4.38
C HIS A 23 -13.11 10.30 3.35
N MET A 24 -13.53 9.08 3.01
CA MET A 24 -14.63 8.84 2.08
C MET A 24 -15.95 9.50 2.48
N GLY A 25 -16.18 9.74 3.78
CA GLY A 25 -17.33 10.48 4.25
C GLY A 25 -17.38 11.92 3.71
N VAL A 26 -16.23 12.57 3.55
CA VAL A 26 -16.14 13.92 2.97
C VAL A 26 -16.52 13.90 1.49
N ILE A 27 -16.09 12.88 0.75
CA ILE A 27 -16.41 12.72 -0.68
C ILE A 27 -17.93 12.59 -0.86
N PHE A 28 -18.59 11.76 -0.05
CA PHE A 28 -20.05 11.60 -0.09
C PHE A 28 -20.82 12.80 0.46
N SER A 29 -20.18 13.66 1.26
CA SER A 29 -20.77 14.94 1.67
C SER A 29 -20.75 15.99 0.55
N ILE A 30 -19.71 15.99 -0.30
CA ILE A 30 -19.60 16.92 -1.45
C ILE A 30 -20.48 16.44 -2.61
N PHE A 31 -20.54 15.12 -2.82
CA PHE A 31 -21.36 14.47 -3.85
C PHE A 31 -22.39 13.53 -3.21
N PRO A 32 -23.46 14.08 -2.63
CA PRO A 32 -24.49 13.28 -1.98
C PRO A 32 -25.22 12.40 -3.00
N VAL A 33 -25.39 11.13 -2.65
CA VAL A 33 -26.19 10.18 -3.42
C VAL A 33 -27.51 9.97 -2.71
N GLU A 34 -28.60 10.26 -3.42
CA GLU A 34 -29.94 10.04 -2.92
C GLU A 34 -30.34 8.56 -3.03
N GLY A 35 -31.03 8.05 -2.02
CA GLY A 35 -31.52 6.68 -1.98
C GLY A 35 -31.18 5.95 -0.68
N THR A 36 -31.68 4.72 -0.58
CA THR A 36 -31.45 3.85 0.56
C THR A 36 -30.86 2.52 0.14
N LEU A 37 -29.97 1.98 0.96
CA LEU A 37 -29.39 0.65 0.84
C LEU A 37 -29.63 -0.08 2.16
N PHE A 38 -30.28 -1.25 2.10
CA PHE A 38 -30.71 -2.01 3.29
C PHE A 38 -31.56 -1.19 4.28
N GLY A 39 -32.31 -0.19 3.80
CA GLY A 39 -33.11 0.70 4.64
C GLY A 39 -32.34 1.87 5.27
N PHE A 40 -31.02 1.99 5.02
CA PHE A 40 -30.20 3.10 5.48
C PHE A 40 -29.86 4.07 4.34
N PRO A 41 -29.76 5.38 4.59
CA PRO A 41 -29.35 6.34 3.56
C PRO A 41 -27.95 6.01 3.01
N ILE A 42 -27.83 5.98 1.69
CA ILE A 42 -26.60 5.58 0.98
C ILE A 42 -25.41 6.46 1.37
N ILE A 43 -25.66 7.76 1.58
CA ILE A 43 -24.67 8.77 1.99
C ILE A 43 -23.92 8.41 3.28
N TYR A 44 -24.49 7.57 4.15
CA TYR A 44 -23.85 7.15 5.40
C TYR A 44 -23.29 5.73 5.32
N ILE A 45 -24.11 4.79 4.85
CA ILE A 45 -23.73 3.36 4.91
C ILE A 45 -22.57 3.03 3.98
N VAL A 46 -22.49 3.65 2.80
CA VAL A 46 -21.41 3.36 1.84
C VAL A 46 -20.06 3.86 2.35
N PRO A 47 -19.91 5.12 2.82
CA PRO A 47 -18.66 5.55 3.45
C PRO A 47 -18.23 4.71 4.65
N ILE A 48 -19.17 4.27 5.49
CA ILE A 48 -18.86 3.42 6.65
C ILE A 48 -18.31 2.07 6.19
N LEU A 49 -18.99 1.40 5.25
CA LEU A 49 -18.53 0.12 4.71
C LEU A 49 -17.19 0.25 3.99
N PHE A 50 -16.98 1.33 3.24
CA PHE A 50 -15.71 1.59 2.57
C PHE A 50 -14.59 1.88 3.59
N GLY A 51 -14.87 2.64 4.64
CA GLY A 51 -13.91 2.89 5.71
C GLY A 51 -13.50 1.60 6.43
N TRP A 52 -14.44 0.70 6.70
CA TRP A 52 -14.14 -0.56 7.38
C TRP A 52 -13.46 -1.58 6.47
N PHE A 53 -14.14 -1.98 5.39
CA PHE A 53 -13.67 -3.03 4.51
C PHE A 53 -12.57 -2.54 3.57
N GLY A 54 -12.61 -1.27 3.16
CA GLY A 54 -11.55 -0.67 2.34
C GLY A 54 -10.23 -0.56 3.10
N VAL A 55 -10.24 -0.12 4.36
CA VAL A 55 -9.03 -0.12 5.19
C VAL A 55 -8.51 -1.54 5.40
N LEU A 56 -9.39 -2.48 5.77
CA LEU A 56 -9.00 -3.88 5.93
C LEU A 56 -8.34 -4.45 4.66
N PHE A 57 -8.96 -4.23 3.50
CA PHE A 57 -8.44 -4.67 2.21
C PHE A 57 -7.09 -4.03 1.89
N LEU A 58 -6.95 -2.72 2.10
CA LEU A 58 -5.70 -2.00 1.90
C LEU A 58 -4.60 -2.52 2.83
N THR A 59 -4.90 -2.86 4.09
CA THR A 59 -3.92 -3.45 5.02
C THR A 59 -3.43 -4.82 4.56
N VAL A 60 -4.32 -5.67 4.03
CA VAL A 60 -3.92 -6.98 3.49
C VAL A 60 -3.01 -6.82 2.27
N ILE A 61 -3.37 -5.91 1.35
CA ILE A 61 -2.54 -5.56 0.20
C ILE A 61 -1.18 -5.01 0.65
N ALA A 62 -1.20 -4.13 1.66
CA ALA A 62 0.00 -3.49 2.18
C ALA A 62 1.01 -4.53 2.67
N GLY A 63 0.55 -5.48 3.49
CA GLY A 63 1.40 -6.55 4.01
C GLY A 63 1.95 -7.45 2.91
N LYS A 64 1.13 -7.84 1.93
CA LYS A 64 1.58 -8.73 0.85
C LYS A 64 2.63 -8.08 -0.04
N ILE A 65 2.43 -6.82 -0.43
CA ILE A 65 3.39 -6.11 -1.30
C ILE A 65 4.62 -5.65 -0.51
N GLY A 66 4.45 -5.23 0.74
CA GLY A 66 5.57 -4.91 1.63
C GLY A 66 6.53 -6.07 1.74
N ASN A 67 6.05 -7.27 2.10
CA ASN A 67 6.88 -8.47 2.17
C ASN A 67 7.60 -8.77 0.85
N HIS A 68 6.94 -8.56 -0.29
CA HIS A 68 7.55 -8.79 -1.59
C HIS A 68 8.66 -7.77 -1.92
N ILE A 69 8.53 -6.53 -1.46
CA ILE A 69 9.55 -5.50 -1.63
C ILE A 69 10.74 -5.82 -0.71
N ASP A 70 10.49 -6.21 0.54
CA ASP A 70 11.53 -6.61 1.49
C ASP A 70 12.36 -7.80 0.96
N ASP A 71 11.71 -8.83 0.42
CA ASP A 71 12.38 -9.97 -0.21
C ASP A 71 13.26 -9.54 -1.40
N ALA A 72 12.83 -8.54 -2.16
CA ALA A 72 13.60 -8.01 -3.30
C ALA A 72 14.82 -7.21 -2.84
N ILE A 73 14.70 -6.44 -1.75
CA ILE A 73 15.82 -5.70 -1.13
C ILE A 73 16.87 -6.70 -0.62
N GLU A 74 16.44 -7.71 0.14
CA GLU A 74 17.33 -8.74 0.68
C GLU A 74 18.12 -9.45 -0.43
N LYS A 75 17.44 -9.79 -1.54
CA LYS A 75 18.10 -10.42 -2.69
C LYS A 75 19.10 -9.50 -3.39
N GLU A 76 18.79 -8.22 -3.56
CA GLU A 76 19.73 -7.23 -4.14
C GLU A 76 20.97 -7.10 -3.24
N ASN A 77 20.79 -7.00 -1.92
CA ASN A 77 21.88 -6.91 -0.95
C ASN A 77 22.80 -8.15 -0.95
N GLN A 78 22.23 -9.36 -1.01
CA GLN A 78 23.02 -10.60 -1.09
C GLN A 78 23.85 -10.69 -2.37
N LEU A 79 23.31 -10.23 -3.49
CA LEU A 79 24.03 -10.20 -4.76
C LEU A 79 25.20 -9.21 -4.71
N GLU A 80 24.98 -8.01 -4.17
CA GLU A 80 26.03 -6.99 -3.98
C GLU A 80 27.17 -7.51 -3.10
N GLN A 81 26.86 -8.13 -1.94
CA GLN A 81 27.86 -8.74 -1.07
C GLN A 81 28.62 -9.91 -1.72
N ALA A 82 27.97 -10.69 -2.58
CA ALA A 82 28.61 -11.79 -3.29
C ALA A 82 29.56 -11.29 -4.40
N SER A 83 29.24 -10.17 -5.06
CA SER A 83 30.15 -9.50 -6.00
C SER A 83 31.37 -8.92 -5.31
N ASP A 84 31.21 -8.27 -4.16
CA ASP A 84 32.33 -7.67 -3.41
C ASP A 84 33.31 -8.75 -2.92
N ASN A 85 32.80 -9.86 -2.37
CA ASN A 85 33.63 -11.00 -1.94
C ASN A 85 34.40 -11.68 -3.09
N LYS A 86 33.84 -11.70 -4.31
CA LYS A 86 34.54 -12.23 -5.49
C LYS A 86 35.62 -11.26 -5.98
N SER A 87 35.37 -9.96 -5.89
CA SER A 87 36.37 -8.93 -6.23
C SER A 87 37.58 -9.01 -5.32
N GLU A 88 37.41 -9.18 -4.01
CA GLU A 88 38.54 -9.32 -3.07
C GLU A 88 39.35 -10.61 -3.30
N LYS A 89 38.70 -11.74 -3.62
CA LYS A 89 39.40 -13.01 -3.88
C LYS A 89 40.08 -13.10 -5.24
N GLY A 90 39.70 -12.28 -6.21
CA GLY A 90 40.31 -12.24 -7.54
C GLY A 90 41.57 -11.35 -7.65
N VAL A 91 41.90 -10.62 -6.58
CA VAL A 91 43.07 -9.72 -6.51
C VAL A 91 44.21 -10.32 -5.67
N SER A 92 44.00 -11.49 -5.04
CA SER A 92 45.04 -12.28 -4.37
C SER A 92 45.50 -13.46 -5.22
#